data_AF-A0A9P0JZA0-F1
#
_entry.id   AF-A0A9P0JZA0-F1
#
_cell.length_a   1.000
_cell.length_b   1.000
_cell.length_c   1.000
_cell.angle_alpha   90.00
_cell.angle_beta   90.00
_cell.angle_gamma   90.00
#
_symmetry.space_group_name_H-M   'P 1'
#
loop_
_entity.id
_entity.type
_entity.pdbx_description
1 polymer ?
#
loop_
_entity_poly.entity_id
_entity_poly.type
_entity_poly.pdbx_seq_one_letter_code
_entity_poly.pdbx_strand_id
1 'polypeptide(L)' 'MKTEKSQQVFNKHELLGLALRVEVQKNSRLIGQCHRCQKYGHAQSYYTAPPKCLKCAKDHMTPPQRRGRARTSCK' A
#
# COMPACT_ATOMS: atom_id res chain seq x y z
N MET A 1 7.89 -9.62 9.50
CA MET A 1 8.26 -10.94 8.95
C MET A 1 8.20 -10.85 7.43
N LYS A 2 9.31 -11.09 6.73
CA LYS A 2 9.33 -11.06 5.25
C LYS A 2 8.64 -12.32 4.74
N THR A 3 7.70 -12.17 3.81
CA THR A 3 6.98 -13.30 3.20
C THR A 3 7.66 -13.69 1.89
N GLU A 4 7.55 -14.94 1.48
CA GLU A 4 8.13 -15.43 0.20
C GLU A 4 7.67 -14.57 -0.99
N LYS A 5 6.40 -14.15 -0.99
CA LYS A 5 5.84 -13.26 -2.01
C LYS A 5 6.53 -11.90 -2.04
N SER A 6 6.86 -11.32 -0.88
CA SER A 6 7.57 -10.04 -0.83
C SER A 6 9.01 -10.14 -1.38
N GLN A 7 9.67 -11.28 -1.17
CA GLN A 7 11.00 -11.55 -1.72
C GLN A 7 10.96 -11.63 -3.25
N GLN A 8 9.95 -12.33 -3.79
CA GLN A 8 9.74 -12.44 -5.23
C GLN A 8 9.49 -11.08 -5.89
N VAL A 9 8.74 -10.19 -5.24
CA VAL A 9 8.51 -8.83 -5.77
C VAL A 9 9.80 -8.01 -5.75
N PHE A 10 10.61 -8.11 -4.70
CA PHE A 10 11.88 -7.39 -4.60
C PHE A 10 12.91 -7.83 -5.66
N ASN A 11 12.93 -9.13 -5.96
CA ASN A 11 13.88 -9.72 -6.92
C ASN A 11 13.43 -9.57 -8.40
N LYS A 12 12.28 -8.92 -8.67
CA LYS A 12 11.86 -8.66 -10.06
C LYS A 12 12.63 -7.46 -10.61
N HIS A 13 13.35 -7.70 -11.69
CA HIS A 13 14.12 -6.69 -12.41
C HIS A 13 13.42 -6.17 -13.67
N GLU A 14 12.25 -6.72 -14.00
CA GLU A 14 11.46 -6.30 -15.14
C GLU A 14 9.98 -6.22 -14.77
N LEU A 15 9.35 -5.10 -15.10
CA LEU A 15 7.89 -4.95 -15.03
C LEU A 15 7.43 -4.27 -16.32
N LEU A 16 6.44 -4.87 -16.99
CA LEU A 16 5.86 -4.33 -18.23
C LEU A 16 6.91 -4.04 -19.33
N GLY A 17 7.95 -4.87 -19.44
CA GLY A 17 9.03 -4.70 -20.42
C GLY A 17 10.06 -3.61 -20.07
N LEU A 18 9.96 -3.01 -18.88
CA LEU A 18 10.91 -2.02 -18.39
C LEU A 18 11.86 -2.67 -17.39
N ALA A 19 13.16 -2.50 -17.62
CA ALA A 19 14.18 -2.87 -16.66
C ALA A 19 14.12 -1.92 -15.45
N LEU A 20 14.00 -2.49 -14.25
CA LEU A 20 13.87 -1.76 -12.98
C LEU A 20 14.94 -2.22 -12.00
N ARG A 21 15.42 -1.26 -11.19
CA ARG A 21 16.26 -1.51 -10.03
C ARG A 21 15.43 -1.27 -8.77
N VAL A 22 15.07 -2.34 -8.08
CA VAL A 22 14.36 -2.24 -6.80
C VAL A 22 15.39 -1.94 -5.69
N GLU A 23 15.26 -0.78 -5.06
CA GLU A 23 16.11 -0.40 -3.93
C GLU A 23 15.43 -0.71 -2.59
N VAL A 24 16.24 -0.92 -1.56
CA VAL A 24 15.73 -1.02 -0.19
C VAL A 24 15.17 0.34 0.20
N GLN A 25 13.91 0.36 0.67
CA GLN A 25 13.32 1.57 1.22
C GLN A 25 14.17 2.03 2.41
N LYS A 26 14.89 3.14 2.24
CA LYS A 26 15.67 3.75 3.33
C LYS A 26 14.70 4.20 4.42
N ASN A 27 15.06 4.02 5.68
CA ASN A 27 14.26 4.52 6.81
C ASN A 27 14.34 6.05 6.80
N SER A 28 13.41 6.66 6.09
CA SER A 28 13.35 8.10 5.90
C SER A 28 12.63 8.74 7.08
N ARG A 29 13.10 9.90 7.54
CA ARG A 29 12.35 10.73 8.50
C ARG A 29 11.10 11.35 7.86
N LEU A 30 10.92 11.19 6.55
CA LEU A 30 9.75 11.67 5.83
C LEU A 30 8.51 10.92 6.30
N ILE A 31 7.39 11.64 6.32
CA ILE A 31 6.09 11.08 6.64
C ILE A 31 5.79 9.95 5.66
N GLY A 32 5.52 8.76 6.19
CA GLY A 32 5.17 7.58 5.42
C GLY A 32 3.89 7.76 4.59
N GLN A 33 3.46 6.70 3.90
CA GLN A 33 2.25 6.76 3.09
C GLN A 33 1.02 7.02 3.97
N CYS A 34 0.19 7.98 3.56
CA CYS A 34 -1.09 8.22 4.20
C CYS A 34 -2.03 7.02 3.98
N HIS A 35 -2.48 6.40 5.07
CA HIS A 35 -3.39 5.25 5.01
C HIS A 35 -4.78 5.57 4.42
N ARG A 36 -5.13 6.85 4.27
CA ARG A 36 -6.37 7.29 3.60
C ARG A 36 -6.20 7.48 2.09
N CYS A 37 -5.07 7.99 1.60
CA CYS A 37 -4.94 8.38 0.19
C CYS A 37 -3.73 7.78 -0.55
N GLN A 38 -2.88 7.03 0.15
CA GLN A 38 -1.67 6.36 -0.36
C GLN A 38 -0.58 7.30 -0.90
N LYS A 39 -0.73 8.61 -0.74
CA LYS A 39 0.32 9.58 -1.08
C LYS A 39 1.26 9.76 0.13
N TYR A 40 2.53 10.02 -0.17
CA TYR A 40 3.54 10.41 0.83
C TYR A 40 3.43 11.90 1.17
N GLY A 41 4.12 12.32 2.24
CA GLY A 41 4.36 13.74 2.52
C GLY A 41 3.31 14.44 3.38
N HIS A 42 2.34 13.73 3.94
CA HIS A 42 1.41 14.30 4.93
C HIS A 42 0.89 13.24 5.91
N ALA A 43 0.55 13.66 7.12
CA ALA A 43 -0.05 12.77 8.10
C ALA A 43 -1.53 12.54 7.80
N GLN A 44 -2.03 11.36 8.17
CA GLN A 44 -3.41 10.95 7.94
C GLN A 44 -4.44 11.91 8.57
N SER A 45 -4.08 12.57 9.68
CA SER A 45 -4.90 13.57 10.37
C SER A 45 -5.21 14.80 9.52
N TYR A 46 -4.31 15.21 8.64
CA TYR A 46 -4.48 16.38 7.78
C TYR A 46 -5.22 16.07 6.47
N TYR A 47 -5.55 14.80 6.20
CA TYR A 47 -6.26 14.40 4.99
C TYR A 47 -7.78 14.44 5.19
N THR A 48 -8.42 15.42 4.54
CA THR A 48 -9.86 15.70 4.64
C THR A 48 -10.69 15.13 3.49
N ALA A 49 -10.06 14.67 2.40
CA ALA A 49 -10.76 14.06 1.28
C ALA A 49 -11.27 12.63 1.61
N PRO A 50 -12.18 12.07 0.78
CA PRO A 50 -12.66 10.70 0.95
C PRO A 50 -11.50 9.69 0.98
N PRO A 51 -11.52 8.72 1.91
CA PRO A 51 -10.49 7.70 1.98
C PRO A 51 -10.62 6.71 0.82
N LYS A 52 -9.49 6.24 0.29
CA LYS A 52 -9.40 5.21 -0.72
C LYS A 52 -8.99 3.87 -0.13
N CYS A 53 -9.65 2.81 -0.56
CA CYS A 53 -9.36 1.45 -0.12
C CYS A 53 -8.05 0.93 -0.74
N LEU A 54 -7.12 0.43 0.08
CA LEU A 54 -5.85 -0.17 -0.37
C LEU A 54 -6.02 -1.45 -1.19
N LYS A 55 -7.23 -2.03 -1.20
CA LYS A 55 -7.52 -3.30 -1.89
C LYS A 55 -8.19 -3.09 -3.24
N CYS A 56 -9.13 -2.14 -3.34
CA CYS A 56 -9.95 -1.93 -4.54
C CYS A 56 -9.97 -0.49 -5.06
N ALA A 57 -9.24 0.43 -4.43
CA ALA A 57 -9.14 1.85 -4.78
C ALA A 57 -10.46 2.66 -4.77
N LYS A 58 -11.57 2.08 -4.30
CA LYS A 58 -12.86 2.76 -4.12
C LYS A 58 -12.86 3.68 -2.90
N ASP A 59 -13.81 4.61 -2.88
CA ASP A 59 -13.95 5.65 -1.85
C ASP A 59 -14.56 5.10 -0.54
N HIS A 60 -13.83 4.22 0.12
CA HIS A 60 -14.13 3.74 1.46
C HIS A 60 -12.86 3.41 2.24
N MET A 61 -12.96 3.38 3.57
CA MET A 61 -11.87 2.94 4.43
C MET A 61 -11.48 1.49 4.15
N THR A 62 -10.19 1.20 4.23
CA THR A 62 -9.69 -0.18 4.11
C THR A 62 -10.15 -0.99 5.31
N PRO A 63 -10.98 -2.03 5.13
CA PRO A 63 -11.48 -2.79 6.26
C PRO A 63 -10.36 -3.61 6.92
N PRO A 64 -10.40 -3.77 8.25
CA PRO A 64 -9.41 -4.54 8.99
C PRO A 64 -9.33 -5.97 8.44
N GLN A 65 -8.11 -6.49 8.33
CA GLN A 65 -7.88 -7.83 7.82
C GLN A 65 -8.14 -8.85 8.94
N ARG A 66 -9.39 -9.31 9.09
CA ARG A 66 -9.67 -10.50 9.92
C ARG A 66 -9.45 -11.75 9.05
N ARG A 67 -8.51 -12.62 9.43
CA ARG A 67 -8.28 -13.89 8.75
C ARG A 67 -9.59 -14.69 8.75
N GLY A 68 -10.06 -15.15 7.59
CA GLY A 68 -11.18 -16.10 7.49
C GLY A 68 -12.61 -15.53 7.30
N ARG A 69 -12.82 -14.22 7.11
CA ARG A 69 -14.13 -13.67 6.70
C ARG A 69 -14.08 -13.03 5.31
N ALA A 70 -15.02 -13.44 4.44
CA ALA A 70 -15.29 -12.75 3.18
C ALA A 70 -15.69 -11.29 3.46
N ARG A 71 -15.09 -10.37 2.70
CA ARG A 71 -15.21 -8.92 2.88
C ARG A 71 -16.62 -8.50 2.45
N THR A 72 -17.45 -8.00 3.36
CA THR A 72 -18.81 -7.55 3.02
C THR A 72 -18.84 -6.16 2.36
N SER A 73 -17.82 -5.32 2.59
CA SER A 73 -17.81 -3.92 2.15
C SER A 73 -16.82 -3.59 1.01
N CYS A 74 -15.75 -4.37 0.86
CA CYS A 74 -14.78 -4.20 -0.23
C CYS A 74 -15.16 -5.15 -1.38
N LYS A 75 -16.23 -4.80 -2.11
CA LYS A 75 -16.62 -5.47 -3.36
C LYS A 75 -15.85 -4.88 -4.53
#